data_AF-A0A7V9AQW4-F1
#
_entry.id   AF-A0A7V9AQW4-F1
#
_cell.length_a   1.000
_cell.length_b   1.000
_cell.length_c   1.000
_cell.angle_alpha   90.00
_cell.angle_beta   90.00
_cell.angle_gamma   90.00
#
_symmetry.space_group_name_H-M   'P 1'
#
loop_
_entity.id
_entity.type
_entity.pdbx_description
1 polymer ?
#
loop_
_entity_poly.entity_id
_entity_poly.type
_entity_poly.pdbx_seq_one_letter_code
_entity_poly.pdbx_strand_id
1 'polypeptide(L)'
;MEKVTAKLSVPDALTVPDRPVKLEARLIQQGLLARAGLGGEQLEYVVGGKKVGTAMTGGDGHAFFEYTPRMRGNLSMTVRVVESPRVASAEGVGTLFSWERRRPILLVEVTSLMEEPKTPIAPLIPLPPLTGGKTPPISSTPAPDAADELKRLTDFYFNVIYVTTHSSTGESDDMRQWLHTHRFPPGPIVAIRTGEGALTTMIESLRTDGWDNVKAGIGRTRDFAEGLVAQRLDVVIVPEPEHEQLPKKAQIAKSWKDVRKKRL
;
A
#
# COMPACT_ATOMS: atom_id res chain seq x y z
N MET A 1 -32.50 19.56 1.10
CA MET A 1 -31.22 19.79 1.80
C MET A 1 -30.11 19.26 0.92
N GLU A 2 -29.00 19.98 0.82
CA GLU A 2 -27.83 19.52 0.07
C GLU A 2 -27.14 18.38 0.85
N LYS A 3 -26.77 17.31 0.14
CA LYS A 3 -26.11 16.15 0.76
C LYS A 3 -24.65 16.50 1.04
N VAL A 4 -24.13 16.00 2.16
CA VAL A 4 -22.73 16.14 2.54
C VAL A 4 -21.85 15.32 1.61
N THR A 5 -20.85 15.94 0.99
CA THR A 5 -19.80 15.24 0.24
C THR A 5 -18.90 14.46 1.19
N ALA A 6 -18.65 13.20 0.88
CA ALA A 6 -17.85 12.29 1.69
C ALA A 6 -16.81 11.55 0.87
N LYS A 7 -15.72 11.15 1.52
CA LYS A 7 -14.73 10.20 1.03
C LYS A 7 -14.86 8.91 1.83
N LEU A 8 -14.89 7.78 1.13
CA LEU A 8 -14.87 6.46 1.72
C LEU A 8 -13.50 5.83 1.48
N SER A 9 -12.79 5.49 2.55
CA SER A 9 -11.49 4.81 2.49
C SER A 9 -11.65 3.35 2.90
N VAL A 10 -11.02 2.45 2.15
CA VAL A 10 -11.11 0.99 2.35
C VAL A 10 -9.70 0.40 2.34
N PRO A 11 -9.12 0.14 3.52
CA PRO A 11 -7.80 -0.50 3.61
C PRO A 11 -7.80 -1.90 2.98
N ASP A 12 -6.62 -2.37 2.58
CA ASP A 12 -6.44 -3.78 2.23
C ASP A 12 -6.61 -4.67 3.46
N ALA A 13 -7.02 -5.90 3.23
CA ALA A 13 -7.09 -6.94 4.24
C ALA A 13 -6.25 -8.14 3.81
N LEU A 14 -5.52 -8.75 4.75
CA LEU A 14 -4.74 -9.96 4.51
C LEU A 14 -5.19 -11.07 5.46
N THR A 15 -5.56 -12.22 4.91
CA THR A 15 -5.97 -13.40 5.67
C THR A 15 -5.58 -14.69 4.95
N VAL A 16 -5.89 -15.83 5.56
CA VAL A 16 -5.80 -17.16 4.96
C VAL A 16 -7.20 -17.64 4.55
N PRO A 17 -7.32 -18.53 3.55
CA PRO A 17 -8.60 -19.17 3.24
C PRO A 17 -9.26 -19.79 4.46
N ASP A 18 -10.58 -19.71 4.53
CA ASP A 18 -11.44 -20.20 5.60
C ASP A 18 -11.20 -19.60 7.00
N ARG A 19 -10.41 -18.52 7.10
CA ARG A 19 -10.26 -17.74 8.33
C ARG A 19 -11.05 -16.44 8.26
N PRO A 20 -11.85 -16.11 9.29
CA PRO A 20 -12.53 -14.83 9.35
C PRO A 20 -11.52 -13.68 9.38
N VAL A 21 -11.85 -12.61 8.69
CA VAL A 21 -11.12 -11.35 8.67
C VAL A 21 -12.10 -10.19 8.85
N LYS A 22 -11.65 -9.17 9.58
CA LYS A 22 -12.40 -7.94 9.79
C LYS A 22 -12.09 -6.98 8.64
N LEU A 23 -13.07 -6.72 7.79
CA LEU A 23 -13.00 -5.72 6.73
C LEU A 23 -13.36 -4.36 7.32
N GLU A 24 -12.51 -3.37 7.08
CA GLU A 24 -12.68 -2.01 7.59
C GLU A 24 -13.06 -1.05 6.46
N ALA A 25 -13.91 -0.09 6.76
CA ALA A 25 -14.12 1.08 5.93
C ALA A 25 -14.27 2.32 6.80
N ARG A 26 -13.80 3.46 6.30
CA ARG A 26 -13.91 4.75 7.02
C ARG A 26 -14.53 5.81 6.13
N LEU A 27 -15.67 6.33 6.58
CA LEU A 27 -16.40 7.41 5.92
C LEU A 27 -16.06 8.75 6.57
N ILE A 28 -15.50 9.66 5.78
CA ILE A 28 -15.03 10.98 6.24
C ILE A 28 -15.71 12.07 5.42
N GLN A 29 -16.17 13.13 6.08
CA GLN A 29 -16.66 14.33 5.41
C GLN A 29 -15.53 15.04 4.66
N GLN A 30 -15.78 15.41 3.40
CA GLN A 30 -14.89 16.29 2.65
C GLN A 30 -15.32 17.75 2.84
N GLY A 31 -14.44 18.57 3.41
CA GLY A 31 -14.67 19.99 3.61
C GLY A 31 -13.37 20.77 3.87
N LEU A 32 -13.44 22.10 3.73
CA LEU A 32 -12.29 23.02 3.85
C LEU A 32 -11.71 23.13 5.28
N LEU A 33 -12.51 22.82 6.32
CA LEU A 33 -12.16 23.15 7.71
C LEU A 33 -12.06 21.93 8.64
N ALA A 34 -12.61 20.75 8.28
CA ALA A 34 -12.48 19.54 9.09
C ALA A 34 -12.71 18.26 8.29
N ARG A 35 -11.90 17.23 8.56
CA ARG A 35 -12.08 15.83 8.12
C ARG A 35 -12.73 15.04 9.26
N ALA A 36 -14.03 15.25 9.47
CA ALA A 36 -14.77 14.57 10.53
C ALA A 36 -15.30 13.20 10.04
N GLY A 37 -15.31 12.21 10.93
CA GLY A 37 -15.96 10.94 10.67
C GLY A 37 -17.48 11.09 10.55
N LEU A 38 -18.09 10.40 9.59
CA LEU A 38 -19.53 10.43 9.38
C LEU A 38 -20.17 9.14 9.93
N GLY A 39 -20.70 9.22 11.15
CA GLY A 39 -21.37 8.10 11.82
C GLY A 39 -22.85 7.96 11.49
N GLY A 40 -23.40 6.76 11.67
CA GLY A 40 -24.81 6.44 11.43
C GLY A 40 -25.17 6.20 9.97
N GLU A 41 -24.19 6.01 9.09
CA GLU A 41 -24.40 5.70 7.68
C GLU A 41 -24.26 4.21 7.41
N GLN A 42 -25.13 3.66 6.57
CA GLN A 42 -25.08 2.25 6.17
C GLN A 42 -24.15 2.08 4.98
N LEU A 43 -23.18 1.17 5.11
CA LEU A 43 -22.25 0.80 4.07
C LEU A 43 -22.57 -0.60 3.55
N GLU A 44 -22.53 -0.78 2.24
CA GLU A 44 -22.60 -2.08 1.58
C GLU A 44 -21.21 -2.57 1.21
N TYR A 45 -20.90 -3.82 1.56
CA TYR A 45 -19.65 -4.50 1.22
C TYR A 45 -19.88 -5.44 0.04
N VAL A 46 -19.03 -5.33 -0.97
CA VAL A 46 -18.99 -6.16 -2.17
C VAL A 46 -17.59 -6.77 -2.29
N VAL A 47 -17.50 -8.09 -2.31
CA VAL A 47 -16.22 -8.81 -2.44
C VAL A 47 -16.29 -9.72 -3.66
N GLY A 48 -15.30 -9.62 -4.56
CA GLY A 48 -15.28 -10.37 -5.81
C GLY A 48 -16.52 -10.11 -6.69
N GLY A 49 -17.03 -8.87 -6.67
CA GLY A 49 -18.23 -8.48 -7.42
C GLY A 49 -19.57 -8.93 -6.82
N LYS A 50 -19.56 -9.65 -5.69
CA LYS A 50 -20.79 -10.10 -5.01
C LYS A 50 -21.02 -9.30 -3.73
N LYS A 51 -22.26 -8.84 -3.51
CA LYS A 51 -22.68 -8.27 -2.23
C LYS A 51 -22.54 -9.33 -1.13
N VAL A 52 -21.75 -9.02 -0.10
CA VAL A 52 -21.51 -9.92 1.04
C VAL A 52 -22.21 -9.48 2.32
N GLY A 53 -22.55 -8.20 2.45
CA GLY A 53 -23.30 -7.71 3.61
C GLY A 53 -23.30 -6.19 3.73
N THR A 54 -23.72 -5.69 4.89
CA THR A 54 -23.73 -4.27 5.23
C THR A 54 -23.24 -4.04 6.65
N ALA A 55 -22.65 -2.88 6.94
CA ALA A 55 -22.32 -2.44 8.29
C ALA A 55 -22.62 -0.95 8.48
N MET A 56 -22.80 -0.53 9.73
CA MET A 56 -23.06 0.87 10.09
C MET A 56 -21.76 1.58 10.51
N THR A 57 -21.59 2.84 10.11
CA THR A 57 -20.48 3.66 10.61
C THR A 57 -20.73 4.09 12.05
N GLY A 58 -19.71 3.98 12.90
CA GLY A 58 -19.68 4.55 14.26
C GLY A 58 -19.47 6.07 14.23
N GLY A 59 -19.53 6.72 15.39
CA GLY A 59 -19.41 8.20 15.49
C GLY A 59 -18.09 8.77 14.96
N ASP A 60 -17.05 7.94 14.84
CA ASP A 60 -15.74 8.27 14.27
C ASP A 60 -15.63 7.96 12.76
N GLY A 61 -16.73 7.51 12.15
CA GLY A 61 -16.84 7.17 10.74
C GLY A 61 -16.39 5.76 10.36
N HIS A 62 -15.92 4.93 11.29
CA HIS A 62 -15.49 3.57 10.98
C HIS A 62 -16.67 2.59 10.93
N ALA A 63 -16.65 1.69 9.96
CA ALA A 63 -17.52 0.53 9.90
C ALA A 63 -16.66 -0.72 9.77
N PHE A 64 -17.13 -1.81 10.39
CA PHE A 64 -16.43 -3.07 10.40
C PHE A 64 -17.38 -4.20 10.00
N PHE A 65 -16.91 -5.09 9.13
CA PHE A 65 -17.67 -6.24 8.64
C PHE A 65 -16.80 -7.50 8.68
N GLU A 66 -17.27 -8.55 9.34
CA GLU A 66 -16.55 -9.83 9.36
C GLU A 66 -16.85 -10.63 8.09
N TYR A 67 -15.81 -11.11 7.42
CA TYR A 67 -15.91 -11.90 6.20
C TYR A 67 -14.95 -13.09 6.23
N THR A 68 -15.36 -14.23 5.67
CA THR A 68 -14.51 -15.43 5.57
C THR A 68 -14.34 -15.81 4.09
N PRO A 69 -13.17 -15.55 3.47
CA PRO A 69 -12.92 -15.96 2.10
C PRO A 69 -12.75 -17.47 2.00
N ARG A 70 -13.44 -18.11 1.05
CA ARG A 70 -13.37 -19.58 0.83
C ARG A 70 -12.21 -20.03 -0.03
N MET A 71 -11.69 -19.13 -0.86
CA MET A 71 -10.68 -19.45 -1.87
C MET A 71 -9.46 -18.57 -1.67
N ARG A 72 -8.30 -19.08 -2.08
CA ARG A 72 -7.10 -18.24 -2.22
C ARG A 72 -7.26 -17.28 -3.40
N GLY A 73 -6.60 -16.14 -3.31
CA GLY A 73 -6.55 -15.15 -4.38
C GLY A 73 -6.61 -13.72 -3.87
N ASN A 74 -6.60 -12.79 -4.82
CA ASN A 74 -6.69 -11.36 -4.56
C ASN A 74 -8.07 -10.92 -5.02
N LEU A 75 -8.97 -10.69 -4.08
CA LEU A 75 -10.38 -10.38 -4.34
C LEU A 75 -10.57 -8.86 -4.28
N SER A 76 -11.17 -8.28 -5.32
CA SER A 76 -11.58 -6.89 -5.26
C SER A 76 -12.59 -6.69 -4.13
N MET A 77 -12.41 -5.64 -3.35
CA MET A 77 -13.31 -5.25 -2.29
C MET A 77 -13.79 -3.83 -2.57
N THR A 78 -15.09 -3.67 -2.77
CA THR A 78 -15.73 -2.38 -2.96
C THR A 78 -16.67 -2.15 -1.79
N VAL A 79 -16.56 -0.99 -1.15
CA VAL A 79 -17.50 -0.55 -0.13
C VAL A 79 -18.18 0.71 -0.64
N ARG A 80 -19.48 0.80 -0.46
CA ARG A 80 -20.28 1.93 -0.97
C ARG A 80 -21.34 2.36 0.02
N VAL A 81 -21.56 3.66 0.10
CA VAL A 81 -22.62 4.25 0.94
C VAL A 81 -23.96 3.87 0.33
N VAL A 82 -24.80 3.19 1.12
CA VAL A 82 -26.20 2.93 0.75
C VAL A 82 -26.94 4.27 0.67
N GLU A 83 -27.99 4.36 -0.16
CA GLU A 83 -28.74 5.60 -0.36
C GLU A 83 -29.05 6.30 0.97
N SER A 84 -28.49 7.50 1.15
CA SER A 84 -28.59 8.29 2.36
C SER A 84 -29.24 9.64 2.07
N PRO A 85 -30.16 10.13 2.93
CA PRO A 85 -30.70 11.48 2.81
C PRO A 85 -29.69 12.55 3.20
N ARG A 86 -28.63 12.19 3.94
CA ARG A 86 -27.65 13.12 4.51
C ARG A 86 -26.32 13.15 3.75
N VAL A 87 -25.87 12.01 3.25
CA VAL A 87 -24.54 11.86 2.64
C VAL A 87 -24.66 11.54 1.15
N ALA A 88 -23.85 12.19 0.34
CA ALA A 88 -23.77 11.92 -1.09
C ALA A 88 -23.22 10.51 -1.34
N SER A 89 -23.53 9.93 -2.51
CA SER A 89 -22.97 8.62 -2.87
C SER A 89 -21.45 8.67 -2.86
N ALA A 90 -20.83 7.73 -2.15
CA ALA A 90 -19.39 7.57 -2.07
C ALA A 90 -19.04 6.08 -2.14
N GLU A 91 -17.95 5.79 -2.82
CA GLU A 91 -17.40 4.44 -2.99
C GLU A 91 -15.91 4.46 -2.64
N GLY A 92 -15.44 3.38 -2.02
CA GLY A 92 -14.03 3.13 -1.75
C GLY A 92 -13.66 1.71 -2.17
N VAL A 93 -12.40 1.52 -2.55
CA VAL A 93 -11.90 0.26 -3.10
C VAL A 93 -10.66 -0.20 -2.34
N GLY A 94 -10.67 -1.46 -1.93
CA GLY A 94 -9.52 -2.16 -1.37
C GLY A 94 -9.36 -3.54 -2.01
N THR A 95 -8.38 -4.30 -1.54
CA THR A 95 -8.17 -5.69 -1.96
C THR A 95 -8.14 -6.60 -0.72
N LEU A 96 -8.90 -7.69 -0.78
CA LEU A 96 -8.80 -8.78 0.16
C LEU A 96 -7.82 -9.83 -0.39
N PHE A 97 -6.66 -9.92 0.26
CA PHE A 97 -5.63 -10.91 0.00
C PHE A 97 -5.92 -12.15 0.84
N SER A 98 -6.33 -13.23 0.18
CA SER A 98 -6.54 -14.55 0.78
C SER A 98 -5.39 -15.46 0.36
N TRP A 99 -4.36 -15.55 1.19
CA TRP A 99 -3.09 -16.21 0.86
C TRP A 99 -2.83 -17.46 1.70
N GLU A 100 -2.08 -18.40 1.16
CA GLU A 100 -1.53 -19.51 1.93
C GLU A 100 -0.20 -19.07 2.59
N ARG A 101 0.01 -19.39 3.87
CA ARG A 101 1.22 -18.99 4.64
C ARG A 101 2.54 -19.56 4.09
N ARG A 102 2.47 -20.62 3.29
CA ARG A 102 3.66 -21.31 2.76
C ARG A 102 4.41 -20.52 1.69
N ARG A 103 3.78 -19.57 1.00
CA ARG A 103 4.47 -18.78 -0.02
C ARG A 103 5.33 -17.72 0.68
N PRO A 104 6.64 -17.64 0.37
CA PRO A 104 7.49 -16.61 0.93
C PRO A 104 6.98 -15.21 0.62
N ILE A 105 7.13 -14.30 1.57
CA ILE A 105 6.77 -12.89 1.43
C ILE A 105 8.02 -12.07 1.13
N LEU A 106 7.93 -11.26 0.07
CA LEU A 106 8.90 -10.26 -0.34
C LEU A 106 8.37 -8.88 0.04
N LEU A 107 9.12 -8.14 0.87
CA LEU A 107 8.79 -6.75 1.19
C LEU A 107 9.37 -5.84 0.11
N VAL A 108 8.58 -4.92 -0.43
CA VAL A 108 9.06 -3.98 -1.46
C VAL A 108 8.80 -2.56 -1.02
N GLU A 109 9.85 -1.79 -0.82
CA GLU A 109 9.74 -0.35 -0.55
C GLU A 109 9.24 0.36 -1.81
N VAL A 110 8.12 1.07 -1.70
CA VAL A 110 7.47 1.73 -2.84
C VAL A 110 8.39 2.73 -3.54
N THR A 111 9.25 3.42 -2.80
CA THR A 111 10.21 4.39 -3.36
C THR A 111 11.17 3.73 -4.36
N SER A 112 11.54 2.46 -4.18
CA SER A 112 12.40 1.70 -5.09
C SER A 112 11.77 1.43 -6.47
N LEU A 113 10.44 1.52 -6.55
CA LEU A 113 9.66 1.26 -7.78
C LEU A 113 9.58 2.46 -8.70
N MET A 114 10.01 3.65 -8.26
CA MET A 114 9.87 4.91 -8.98
C MET A 114 11.22 5.38 -9.48
N GLU A 115 11.29 6.10 -10.59
CA GLU A 115 12.55 6.77 -10.95
C GLU A 115 12.90 7.83 -9.91
N GLU A 116 14.18 8.03 -9.65
CA GLU A 116 14.60 9.21 -8.91
C GLU A 116 14.37 10.46 -9.77
N PRO A 117 13.84 11.55 -9.20
CA PRO A 117 13.84 12.82 -9.89
C PRO A 117 15.30 13.21 -10.13
N LYS A 118 15.80 12.98 -11.34
CA LYS A 118 17.07 13.56 -11.78
C LYS A 118 16.88 15.07 -11.72
N THR A 119 17.54 15.73 -10.79
CA THR A 119 17.53 17.19 -10.69
C THR A 119 17.82 17.74 -12.09
N PRO A 120 16.89 18.46 -12.74
CA PRO A 120 17.22 19.10 -14.00
C PRO A 120 18.28 20.15 -13.67
N ILE A 121 19.50 19.96 -14.17
CA ILE A 121 20.43 21.07 -14.31
C ILE A 121 19.87 21.92 -15.45
N ALA A 122 18.86 22.75 -15.14
CA ALA A 122 18.36 23.78 -16.03
C ALA A 122 18.49 25.12 -15.30
N PRO A 123 19.02 26.17 -15.96
CA PRO A 123 19.24 27.45 -15.32
C PRO A 123 17.90 28.08 -14.91
N LEU A 124 17.92 28.71 -13.74
CA LEU A 124 16.81 29.46 -13.12
C LEU A 124 16.14 30.40 -14.11
N ILE A 125 14.95 30.03 -14.62
CA ILE A 125 13.96 31.00 -15.10
C ILE A 125 12.92 31.11 -13.99
N PRO A 126 12.81 32.25 -13.28
CA PRO A 126 11.79 32.42 -12.25
C PRO A 126 10.42 32.56 -12.92
N LEU A 127 9.62 31.50 -12.87
CA LEU A 127 8.19 31.56 -13.17
C LEU A 127 7.44 32.10 -11.93
N PRO A 128 6.45 32.99 -12.10
CA PRO A 128 5.66 33.51 -10.98
C PRO A 128 4.84 32.38 -10.32
N PRO A 129 4.59 32.47 -9.00
CA PRO A 129 3.91 31.41 -8.26
C PRO A 129 2.43 31.35 -8.67
N LEU A 130 2.03 30.21 -9.25
CA LEU A 130 0.62 29.90 -9.46
C LEU A 130 -0.03 29.62 -8.09
N THR A 131 -0.94 30.50 -7.69
CA THR A 131 -1.84 30.34 -6.55
C THR A 131 -2.83 29.20 -6.84
N GLY A 132 -2.61 28.05 -6.22
CA GLY A 132 -3.53 26.92 -6.31
C GLY A 132 -2.93 25.69 -5.66
N GLY A 133 -3.33 25.40 -4.42
CA GLY A 133 -2.88 24.25 -3.65
C GLY A 133 -3.18 22.93 -4.37
N LYS A 134 -2.19 22.42 -5.09
CA LYS A 134 -2.02 21.00 -5.36
C LYS A 134 -0.61 20.65 -4.93
N THR A 135 -0.51 19.79 -3.92
CA THR A 135 0.71 19.03 -3.64
C THR A 135 1.27 18.53 -4.96
N PRO A 136 2.58 18.72 -5.23
CA PRO A 136 3.16 18.26 -6.48
C PRO A 136 2.88 16.76 -6.64
N PRO A 137 2.45 16.30 -7.83
CA PRO A 137 2.26 14.88 -8.06
C PRO A 137 3.58 14.17 -7.79
N ILE A 138 3.51 13.03 -7.11
CA ILE A 138 4.59 12.05 -7.02
C ILE A 138 5.21 11.97 -8.43
N SER A 139 6.51 12.28 -8.58
CA SER A 139 7.18 12.14 -9.87
C SER A 139 6.99 10.70 -10.34
N SER A 140 6.29 10.56 -11.46
CA SER A 140 5.25 9.54 -11.68
C SER A 140 5.69 8.35 -12.52
N THR A 141 6.96 8.32 -12.91
CA THR A 141 7.50 7.31 -13.83
C THR A 141 7.97 6.08 -13.03
N PRO A 142 7.50 4.87 -13.37
CA PRO A 142 8.01 3.65 -12.76
C PRO A 142 9.46 3.42 -13.18
N ALA A 143 10.26 2.89 -12.28
CA ALA A 143 11.64 2.51 -12.56
C ALA A 143 11.66 1.48 -13.72
N PRO A 144 12.59 1.62 -14.69
CA PRO A 144 12.68 0.72 -15.82
C PRO A 144 12.81 -0.74 -15.37
N ASP A 145 12.11 -1.63 -16.07
CA ASP A 145 12.08 -3.09 -15.83
C ASP A 145 11.52 -3.53 -14.46
N ALA A 146 11.17 -2.60 -13.54
CA ALA A 146 10.75 -2.94 -12.18
C ALA A 146 9.49 -3.79 -12.15
N ALA A 147 8.46 -3.39 -12.89
CA ALA A 147 7.20 -4.13 -12.96
C ALA A 147 7.41 -5.54 -13.51
N ASP A 148 8.19 -5.69 -14.59
CA ASP A 148 8.46 -6.98 -15.22
C ASP A 148 9.28 -7.92 -14.34
N GLU A 149 10.33 -7.42 -13.68
CA GLU A 149 11.15 -8.26 -12.81
C GLU A 149 10.43 -8.63 -11.52
N LEU A 150 9.65 -7.70 -10.94
CA LEU A 150 8.82 -8.01 -9.76
C LEU A 150 7.69 -8.99 -10.12
N LYS A 151 7.12 -8.88 -11.32
CA LYS A 151 6.15 -9.85 -11.83
C LYS A 151 6.76 -11.25 -11.93
N ARG A 152 7.97 -11.38 -12.47
CA ARG A 152 8.66 -12.68 -12.54
C ARG A 152 8.94 -13.27 -11.15
N LEU A 153 9.25 -12.45 -10.15
CA LEU A 153 9.44 -12.90 -8.78
C LEU A 153 8.14 -13.42 -8.14
N THR A 154 7.01 -12.77 -8.44
CA THR A 154 5.71 -13.05 -7.79
C THR A 154 4.89 -14.12 -8.49
N ASP A 155 4.98 -14.24 -9.83
CA ASP A 155 4.30 -15.26 -10.63
C ASP A 155 4.62 -16.68 -10.12
N PHE A 156 5.86 -16.91 -9.69
CA PHE A 156 6.34 -18.25 -9.34
C PHE A 156 6.52 -18.45 -7.84
N TYR A 157 7.18 -17.52 -7.15
CA TYR A 157 7.71 -17.81 -5.81
C TYR A 157 7.13 -16.94 -4.70
N PHE A 158 7.16 -15.62 -4.86
CA PHE A 158 6.84 -14.69 -3.78
C PHE A 158 5.39 -14.20 -3.78
N ASN A 159 4.85 -13.95 -2.59
CA ASN A 159 3.84 -12.91 -2.40
C ASN A 159 4.55 -11.59 -2.11
N VAL A 160 3.97 -10.45 -2.50
CA VAL A 160 4.58 -9.13 -2.30
C VAL A 160 3.77 -8.29 -1.34
N ILE A 161 4.43 -7.63 -0.39
CA ILE A 161 3.85 -6.58 0.45
C ILE A 161 4.60 -5.29 0.14
N TYR A 162 3.87 -4.25 -0.24
CA TYR A 162 4.43 -2.93 -0.50
C TYR A 162 4.53 -2.13 0.79
N VAL A 163 5.69 -1.51 1.03
CA VAL A 163 5.97 -0.73 2.23
C VAL A 163 6.15 0.73 1.84
N THR A 164 5.44 1.63 2.52
CA THR A 164 5.57 3.08 2.33
C THR A 164 5.70 3.78 3.68
N THR A 165 6.53 4.83 3.73
CA THR A 165 6.62 5.75 4.88
C THR A 165 5.69 6.95 4.73
N HIS A 166 5.17 7.17 3.52
CA HIS A 166 4.17 8.18 3.20
C HIS A 166 2.81 7.49 3.09
N SER A 167 1.98 7.63 4.12
CA SER A 167 0.56 7.37 3.93
C SER A 167 -0.32 8.14 4.91
N SER A 168 -1.21 8.95 4.34
CA SER A 168 -2.56 9.14 4.86
C SER A 168 -3.52 8.12 4.22
N THR A 169 -4.67 7.86 4.84
CA THR A 169 -5.68 6.90 4.34
C THR A 169 -6.15 7.16 2.90
N GLY A 170 -5.94 8.36 2.36
CA GLY A 170 -6.25 8.68 0.96
C GLY A 170 -5.14 8.35 -0.04
N GLU A 171 -3.90 8.21 0.40
CA GLU A 171 -2.73 7.96 -0.47
C GLU A 171 -2.59 6.48 -0.84
N SER A 172 -3.20 5.58 -0.06
CA SER A 172 -3.18 4.13 -0.37
C SER A 172 -4.01 3.81 -1.61
N ASP A 173 -5.11 4.52 -1.85
CA ASP A 173 -5.95 4.34 -3.04
C ASP A 173 -5.22 4.82 -4.29
N ASP A 174 -4.61 6.00 -4.23
CA ASP A 174 -3.82 6.57 -5.32
C ASP A 174 -2.61 5.68 -5.65
N MET A 175 -1.93 5.16 -4.62
CA MET A 175 -0.80 4.24 -4.77
C MET A 175 -1.23 2.92 -5.41
N ARG A 176 -2.35 2.34 -4.98
CA ARG A 176 -2.91 1.12 -5.59
C ARG A 176 -3.21 1.33 -7.06
N GLN A 177 -3.84 2.45 -7.38
CA GLN A 177 -4.15 2.80 -8.76
C GLN A 177 -2.88 2.99 -9.60
N TRP A 178 -1.84 3.61 -9.02
CA TRP A 178 -0.54 3.76 -9.67
C TRP A 178 0.12 2.40 -9.93
N LEU A 179 0.16 1.50 -8.93
CA LEU A 179 0.70 0.14 -9.08
C LEU A 179 -0.04 -0.64 -10.17
N HIS A 180 -1.38 -0.57 -10.17
CA HIS A 180 -2.21 -1.24 -11.17
C HIS A 180 -1.96 -0.67 -12.58
N THR A 181 -1.93 0.65 -12.73
CA THR A 181 -1.71 1.33 -14.03
C THR A 181 -0.36 0.96 -14.64
N HIS A 182 0.66 0.81 -13.81
CA HIS A 182 2.01 0.42 -14.23
C HIS A 182 2.25 -1.10 -14.21
N ARG A 183 1.18 -1.90 -14.07
CA ARG A 183 1.20 -3.38 -14.14
C ARG A 183 2.08 -4.06 -13.10
N PHE A 184 2.27 -3.44 -11.94
CA PHE A 184 2.92 -4.10 -10.81
C PHE A 184 2.03 -5.24 -10.27
N PRO A 185 2.63 -6.29 -9.69
CA PRO A 185 1.86 -7.37 -9.08
C PRO A 185 0.97 -6.87 -7.94
N PRO A 186 -0.24 -7.40 -7.77
CA PRO A 186 -1.10 -7.05 -6.65
C PRO A 186 -0.49 -7.48 -5.30
N GLY A 187 -0.49 -6.57 -4.33
CA GLY A 187 -0.03 -6.81 -2.96
C GLY A 187 -0.59 -5.75 -2.01
N PRO A 188 -0.72 -6.05 -0.70
CA PRO A 188 -1.19 -5.08 0.27
C PRO A 188 -0.16 -3.98 0.43
N ILE A 189 -0.65 -2.76 0.63
CA ILE A 189 0.17 -1.58 0.90
C ILE A 189 0.14 -1.33 2.40
N VAL A 190 1.31 -1.41 3.03
CA VAL A 190 1.48 -1.19 4.47
C VAL A 190 2.23 0.11 4.67
N ALA A 191 1.57 1.02 5.36
CA ALA A 191 2.16 2.27 5.79
C ALA A 191 2.86 2.09 7.13
N ILE A 192 4.15 2.40 7.16
CA ILE A 192 4.93 2.43 8.40
C ILE A 192 5.25 3.88 8.75
N ARG A 193 5.43 4.16 10.03
CA ARG A 193 5.90 5.49 10.47
C ARG A 193 7.35 5.67 10.01
N THR A 194 7.74 6.88 9.66
CA THR A 194 9.15 7.22 9.51
C THR A 194 9.83 7.16 10.87
N GLY A 195 10.98 6.50 10.93
CA GLY A 195 11.79 6.39 12.14
C GLY A 195 12.31 4.99 12.42
N GLU A 196 13.31 4.93 13.29
CA GLU A 196 14.00 3.70 13.66
C GLU A 196 13.04 2.64 14.22
N GLY A 197 13.20 1.39 13.76
CA GLY A 197 12.42 0.25 14.25
C GLY A 197 11.00 0.11 13.70
N ALA A 198 10.46 1.06 12.94
CA ALA A 198 9.10 0.98 12.42
C ALA A 198 8.86 -0.26 11.52
N LEU A 199 9.84 -0.57 10.66
CA LEU A 199 9.79 -1.77 9.82
C LEU A 199 9.92 -3.05 10.63
N THR A 200 10.75 -3.05 11.68
CA THR A 200 10.87 -4.18 12.62
C THR A 200 9.53 -4.49 13.28
N THR A 201 8.85 -3.47 13.82
CA THR A 201 7.52 -3.62 14.44
C THR A 201 6.50 -4.17 13.45
N MET A 202 6.55 -3.72 12.19
CA MET A 202 5.67 -4.24 11.14
C MET A 202 5.91 -5.74 10.87
N ILE A 203 7.18 -6.16 10.76
CA ILE A 203 7.55 -7.57 10.56
C ILE A 203 7.12 -8.43 11.77
N GLU A 204 7.28 -7.91 12.99
CA GLU A 204 6.83 -8.59 14.21
C GLU A 204 5.30 -8.74 14.27
N SER A 205 4.56 -7.72 13.84
CA SER A 205 3.10 -7.81 13.68
C SER A 205 2.71 -8.90 12.69
N LEU A 206 3.35 -8.94 11.51
CA LEU A 206 3.13 -9.99 10.51
C LEU A 206 3.36 -11.39 11.11
N ARG A 207 4.47 -11.59 11.82
CA ARG A 207 4.79 -12.85 12.49
C ARG A 207 3.74 -13.23 13.54
N THR A 208 3.27 -12.25 14.32
CA THR A 208 2.22 -12.45 15.33
C THR A 208 0.89 -12.88 14.70
N ASP A 209 0.57 -12.35 13.51
CA ASP A 209 -0.60 -12.74 12.73
C ASP A 209 -0.43 -14.10 12.02
N GLY A 210 0.75 -14.70 12.15
CA GLY A 210 1.16 -16.00 11.60
C GLY A 210 1.72 -15.93 10.19
N TRP A 211 2.14 -14.75 9.72
CA TRP A 211 2.90 -14.55 8.49
C TRP A 211 4.40 -14.55 8.79
N ASP A 212 4.91 -15.73 9.15
CA ASP A 212 6.30 -15.94 9.56
C ASP A 212 7.29 -16.09 8.40
N ASN A 213 6.81 -16.48 7.22
CA ASN A 213 7.61 -16.72 6.02
C ASN A 213 7.99 -15.44 5.26
N VAL A 214 8.35 -14.36 5.98
CA VAL A 214 8.97 -13.17 5.38
C VAL A 214 10.42 -13.48 5.10
N LYS A 215 10.84 -13.39 3.83
CA LYS A 215 12.12 -13.94 3.39
C LYS A 215 13.16 -12.89 3.04
N ALA A 216 12.75 -11.88 2.27
CA ALA A 216 13.65 -10.83 1.82
C ALA A 216 12.90 -9.51 1.59
N GLY A 217 13.66 -8.47 1.30
CA GLY A 217 13.12 -7.20 0.84
C GLY A 217 13.91 -6.55 -0.27
N ILE A 218 13.22 -5.74 -1.07
CA ILE A 218 13.81 -4.87 -2.08
C ILE A 218 13.46 -3.44 -1.71
N GLY A 219 14.45 -2.57 -1.60
CA GLY A 219 14.21 -1.18 -1.25
C GLY A 219 15.25 -0.25 -1.83
N ARG A 220 15.18 1.01 -1.41
CA ARG A 220 16.10 2.08 -1.77
C ARG A 220 16.77 2.66 -0.53
N THR A 221 16.02 2.86 0.54
CA THR A 221 16.47 3.66 1.68
C THR A 221 17.30 2.84 2.67
N ARG A 222 18.21 3.53 3.36
CA ARG A 222 18.97 2.94 4.47
C ARG A 222 18.08 2.44 5.60
N ASP A 223 17.07 3.19 6.01
CA ASP A 223 16.16 2.79 7.10
C ASP A 223 15.46 1.46 6.80
N PHE A 224 15.04 1.28 5.54
CA PHE A 224 14.49 0.00 5.08
C PHE A 224 15.55 -1.11 5.18
N ALA A 225 16.76 -0.87 4.67
CA ALA A 225 17.86 -1.84 4.73
C ALA A 225 18.20 -2.27 6.17
N GLU A 226 18.29 -1.30 7.09
CA GLU A 226 18.60 -1.53 8.49
C GLU A 226 17.53 -2.37 9.18
N GLY A 227 16.25 -2.07 8.93
CA GLY A 227 15.13 -2.84 9.49
C GLY A 227 15.17 -4.33 9.10
N LEU A 228 15.44 -4.65 7.83
CA LEU A 228 15.56 -6.05 7.40
C LEU A 228 16.80 -6.74 7.95
N VAL A 229 17.94 -6.06 7.94
CA VAL A 229 19.21 -6.62 8.45
C VAL A 229 19.12 -6.90 9.95
N ALA A 230 18.46 -6.03 10.73
CA ALA A 230 18.19 -6.26 12.15
C ALA A 230 17.37 -7.54 12.38
N GLN A 231 16.45 -7.85 11.47
CA GLN A 231 15.63 -9.06 11.46
C GLN A 231 16.30 -10.28 10.80
N ARG A 232 17.58 -10.17 10.42
CA ARG A 232 18.38 -11.19 9.73
C ARG A 232 17.78 -11.63 8.39
N LEU A 233 17.06 -10.73 7.73
CA LEU A 233 16.49 -10.95 6.39
C LEU A 233 17.46 -10.49 5.30
N ASP A 234 17.38 -11.13 4.14
CA ASP A 234 18.12 -10.71 2.95
C ASP A 234 17.50 -9.41 2.42
N VAL A 235 18.32 -8.43 2.05
CA VAL A 235 17.86 -7.16 1.47
C VAL A 235 18.66 -6.80 0.23
N VAL A 236 17.94 -6.36 -0.81
CA VAL A 236 18.51 -5.85 -2.05
C VAL A 236 18.16 -4.38 -2.19
N ILE A 237 19.17 -3.54 -2.38
CA ILE A 237 19.00 -2.11 -2.62
C ILE A 237 19.11 -1.83 -4.12
N VAL A 238 18.10 -1.14 -4.65
CA VAL A 238 17.97 -0.76 -6.06
C VAL A 238 17.27 0.60 -6.21
N PRO A 239 17.80 1.52 -7.04
CA PRO A 239 19.10 1.44 -7.73
C PRO A 239 20.29 1.52 -6.76
N GLU A 240 21.51 1.39 -7.29
CA GLU A 240 22.74 1.60 -6.53
C GLU A 240 22.81 3.06 -6.04
N PRO A 241 22.91 3.32 -4.72
CA PRO A 241 22.93 4.69 -4.21
C PRO A 241 24.27 5.37 -4.51
N GLU A 242 24.24 6.65 -4.87
CA GLU A 242 25.45 7.40 -5.22
C GLU A 242 26.33 7.74 -4.00
N HIS A 243 25.71 8.06 -2.85
CA HIS A 243 26.41 8.61 -1.69
C HIS A 243 25.96 8.05 -0.32
N GLU A 244 25.04 7.08 -0.30
CA GLU A 244 24.46 6.57 0.94
C GLU A 244 25.26 5.38 1.51
N GLN A 245 25.66 5.46 2.78
CA GLN A 245 26.30 4.34 3.47
C GLN A 245 25.24 3.32 3.89
N LEU A 246 25.19 2.21 3.18
CA LEU A 246 24.28 1.09 3.47
C LEU A 246 24.86 0.10 4.48
N PRO A 247 24.02 -0.67 5.19
CA PRO A 247 24.46 -1.77 6.03
C PRO A 247 25.30 -2.79 5.26
N LYS A 248 26.41 -3.27 5.84
CA LYS A 248 27.37 -4.20 5.17
C LYS A 248 26.75 -5.50 4.63
N LYS A 249 25.60 -5.91 5.16
CA LYS A 249 24.88 -7.13 4.74
C LYS A 249 23.88 -6.89 3.61
N ALA A 250 23.61 -5.63 3.26
CA ALA A 250 22.73 -5.29 2.14
C ALA A 250 23.42 -5.60 0.82
N GLN A 251 22.69 -6.21 -0.11
CA GLN A 251 23.17 -6.46 -1.46
C GLN A 251 22.78 -5.29 -2.35
N ILE A 252 23.69 -4.81 -3.18
CA ILE A 252 23.43 -3.69 -4.09
C ILE A 252 23.17 -4.22 -5.49
N ALA A 253 22.08 -3.79 -6.12
CA ALA A 253 21.75 -4.04 -7.52
C ALA A 253 21.76 -2.72 -8.30
N LYS A 254 22.50 -2.68 -9.41
CA LYS A 254 22.62 -1.48 -10.26
C LYS A 254 21.29 -1.11 -10.91
N SER A 255 20.49 -2.11 -11.24
CA SER A 255 19.22 -1.99 -11.92
C SER A 255 18.26 -3.10 -11.50
N TRP A 256 16.97 -2.93 -11.80
CA TRP A 256 15.94 -3.95 -11.55
C TRP A 256 16.25 -5.29 -12.24
N LYS A 257 16.92 -5.28 -13.39
CA LYS A 257 17.40 -6.49 -14.10
C LYS A 257 18.40 -7.32 -13.29
N ASP A 258 19.13 -6.69 -12.36
CA ASP A 258 20.13 -7.37 -11.53
C ASP A 258 19.56 -7.90 -10.21
N VAL A 259 18.35 -7.49 -9.82
CA VAL A 259 17.71 -7.88 -8.55
C VAL A 259 17.58 -9.39 -8.43
N ARG A 260 17.13 -10.08 -9.50
CA ARG A 260 16.98 -11.54 -9.51
C ARG A 260 18.30 -12.32 -9.45
N LYS A 261 19.43 -11.66 -9.71
CA LYS A 261 20.76 -12.26 -9.58
C LYS A 261 21.27 -12.19 -8.14
N LYS A 262 20.60 -11.43 -7.28
CA LYS A 262 20.88 -11.32 -5.86
C LYS A 262 20.12 -12.40 -5.10
N ARG A 263 20.58 -12.65 -3.88
CA ARG A 263 19.91 -13.58 -2.97
C ARG A 263 18.63 -12.93 -2.44
N LEU A 264 17.50 -13.61 -2.66
CA LEU A 264 16.15 -13.29 -2.20
C LEU A 264 15.51 -14.52 -1.55
#